data_AF-A0A3B8WIK0-F1
#
_entry.id   AF-A0A3B8WIK0-F1
#
_cell.length_a   1.000
_cell.length_b   1.000
_cell.length_c   1.000
_cell.angle_alpha   90.00
_cell.angle_beta   90.00
_cell.angle_gamma   90.00
#
_symmetry.space_group_name_H-M   'P 1'
#
loop_
_entity.id
_entity.type
_entity.pdbx_description
1 polymer ?
#
loop_
_entity_poly.entity_id
_entity_poly.type
_entity_poly.pdbx_seq_one_letter_code
_entity_poly.pdbx_strand_id
1 'polypeptide(L)'
;MRIIMIAALALAITGCASNVVTDYNPATVFGNYSSWAFASNAQDSGFTSLDDARVRDAVERELNRKAMKKVTETEADLLISWQIVAEERLEQVGVGLGFGFGHGNFGWGLSSPPPVREVTEGKLVVRMVDRTTEEVVWQAASR
;
A
#
# COMPACT_ATOMS: atom_id res chain seq x y z
N MET A 1 -24.95 33.06 -8.11
CA MET A 1 -23.54 33.21 -7.63
C MET A 1 -23.22 32.35 -6.41
N ARG A 2 -24.00 32.38 -5.31
CA ARG A 2 -23.72 31.59 -4.09
C ARG A 2 -23.65 30.07 -4.33
N ILE A 3 -24.58 29.51 -5.11
CA ILE A 3 -24.65 28.07 -5.43
C ILE A 3 -23.44 27.63 -6.29
N ILE A 4 -22.97 28.50 -7.18
CA ILE A 4 -21.81 28.23 -8.05
C ILE A 4 -20.52 28.18 -7.22
N MET A 5 -20.37 29.06 -6.22
CA MET A 5 -19.21 28.99 -5.31
C MET A 5 -19.23 27.73 -4.43
N ILE A 6 -20.41 27.31 -3.95
CA ILE A 6 -20.52 26.08 -3.14
C ILE A 6 -20.20 24.85 -3.97
N ALA A 7 -20.66 24.80 -5.23
CA ALA A 7 -20.32 23.72 -6.16
C ALA A 7 -18.82 23.69 -6.50
N ALA A 8 -18.21 24.85 -6.73
CA ALA A 8 -16.77 24.95 -7.00
C ALA A 8 -15.92 24.54 -5.78
N LEU A 9 -16.34 24.91 -4.56
CA LEU A 9 -15.66 24.52 -3.34
C LEU A 9 -15.80 23.01 -3.08
N ALA A 10 -16.98 22.42 -3.34
CA ALA A 10 -17.20 20.98 -3.20
C ALA A 10 -16.34 20.16 -4.17
N LEU A 11 -16.14 20.65 -5.40
CA LEU A 11 -15.26 20.01 -6.39
C LEU A 11 -13.78 20.11 -6.00
N ALA A 12 -13.37 21.16 -5.29
CA ALA A 12 -11.99 21.34 -4.87
C ALA A 12 -11.55 20.36 -3.77
N ILE A 13 -12.48 19.67 -3.10
CA ILE A 13 -12.19 18.71 -2.01
C ILE A 13 -12.05 17.27 -2.54
N THR A 14 -12.22 17.03 -3.85
CA THR A 14 -12.02 15.69 -4.41
C THR A 14 -10.52 15.42 -4.58
N GLY A 15 -9.89 14.85 -3.56
CA GLY A 15 -8.52 14.32 -3.64
C GLY A 15 -8.51 12.89 -4.18
N CYS A 16 -7.48 12.53 -4.93
CA CYS A 16 -7.21 11.14 -5.31
C CYS A 16 -6.45 10.45 -4.16
N ALA A 17 -6.99 9.35 -3.64
CA ALA A 17 -6.22 8.46 -2.76
C ALA A 17 -5.24 7.65 -3.61
N SER A 18 -4.04 7.37 -3.07
CA SER A 18 -3.05 6.52 -3.74
C SER A 18 -3.60 5.11 -3.96
N ASN A 19 -3.26 4.50 -5.09
CA ASN A 19 -3.71 3.16 -5.44
C ASN A 19 -2.96 2.12 -4.58
N VAL A 20 -3.72 1.32 -3.83
CA VAL A 20 -3.20 0.16 -3.10
C VAL A 20 -3.23 -1.05 -4.04
N VAL A 21 -2.14 -1.83 -4.07
CA VAL A 21 -2.12 -3.10 -4.80
C VAL A 21 -2.67 -4.17 -3.88
N THR A 22 -3.72 -4.87 -4.31
CA THR A 22 -4.34 -5.97 -3.57
C THR A 22 -4.25 -7.26 -4.36
N ASP A 23 -4.05 -8.36 -3.63
CA ASP A 23 -4.02 -9.72 -4.16
C ASP A 23 -4.80 -10.64 -3.21
N TYR A 24 -5.46 -11.67 -3.75
CA TYR A 24 -6.28 -12.58 -2.96
C TYR A 24 -6.44 -13.94 -3.61
N ASN A 25 -6.67 -14.96 -2.80
CA ASN A 25 -6.95 -16.29 -3.29
C ASN A 25 -8.42 -16.36 -3.79
N PRO A 26 -8.66 -16.63 -5.10
CA PRO A 26 -10.01 -16.65 -5.66
C PRO A 26 -10.86 -17.84 -5.19
N ALA A 27 -10.23 -18.88 -4.63
CA ALA A 27 -10.93 -20.03 -4.06
C ALA A 27 -11.47 -19.78 -2.64
N THR A 28 -11.05 -18.68 -1.99
CA THR A 28 -11.43 -18.37 -0.61
C THR A 28 -12.86 -17.83 -0.52
N VAL A 29 -13.67 -18.45 0.34
CA VAL A 29 -15.02 -17.98 0.67
C VAL A 29 -14.97 -17.09 1.91
N PHE A 30 -14.75 -15.79 1.71
CA PHE A 30 -14.56 -14.83 2.81
C PHE A 30 -15.73 -14.73 3.80
N GLY A 31 -16.94 -15.13 3.39
CA GLY A 31 -18.11 -15.17 4.28
C GLY A 31 -18.02 -16.20 5.40
N ASN A 32 -17.07 -17.15 5.32
CA ASN A 32 -16.85 -18.15 6.36
C ASN A 32 -16.05 -17.60 7.55
N TYR A 33 -15.43 -16.43 7.40
CA TYR A 33 -14.64 -15.81 8.47
C TYR A 33 -15.50 -14.83 9.27
N SER A 34 -15.58 -15.04 10.57
CA SER A 34 -16.39 -14.21 11.47
C SER A 34 -15.56 -13.54 12.55
N SER A 35 -14.39 -14.12 12.85
CA SER A 35 -13.50 -13.69 13.91
C SER A 35 -12.08 -13.46 13.40
N TRP A 36 -11.36 -12.58 14.08
CA TRP A 36 -9.99 -12.25 13.72
C TRP A 36 -9.12 -11.95 14.94
N ALA A 37 -7.81 -12.09 14.78
CA ALA A 37 -6.81 -11.66 15.74
C ALA A 37 -5.60 -11.08 15.01
N PHE A 38 -4.79 -10.28 15.71
CA PHE A 38 -3.45 -9.98 15.20
C PHE A 38 -2.57 -11.22 15.38
N ALA A 39 -1.81 -11.57 14.35
CA ALA A 39 -0.77 -12.58 14.46
C ALA A 39 0.26 -12.12 15.50
N SER A 40 0.81 -13.04 16.27
CA SER A 40 1.95 -12.76 17.13
C SER A 40 3.15 -12.34 16.25
N ASN A 41 3.42 -11.03 16.19
CA ASN A 41 4.56 -10.50 15.45
C ASN A 41 5.86 -10.99 16.11
N ALA A 42 6.79 -11.53 15.31
CA ALA A 42 8.15 -11.87 15.75
C ALA A 42 9.05 -10.63 16.02
N GLN A 43 8.48 -9.42 16.06
CA GLN A 43 9.23 -8.18 16.32
C GLN A 43 9.39 -7.96 17.82
N ASP A 44 10.34 -8.71 18.35
CA ASP A 44 10.79 -8.86 19.73
C ASP A 44 11.51 -7.62 20.28
N SER A 45 11.01 -6.42 19.98
CA SER A 45 11.63 -5.18 20.47
C SER A 45 11.15 -4.79 21.87
N GLY A 46 10.14 -5.48 22.42
CA GLY A 46 9.56 -5.19 23.74
C GLY A 46 8.75 -3.90 23.81
N PHE A 47 8.67 -3.13 22.73
CA PHE A 47 7.88 -1.90 22.63
C PHE A 47 7.11 -1.83 21.30
N THR A 48 5.95 -1.18 21.32
CA THR A 48 5.13 -0.90 20.14
C THR A 48 5.60 0.41 19.49
N SER A 49 5.92 0.38 18.19
CA SER A 49 6.26 1.62 17.46
C SER A 49 5.01 2.46 17.16
N LEU A 50 5.20 3.76 16.87
CA LEU A 50 4.07 4.63 16.48
C LEU A 50 3.35 4.12 15.23
N ASP A 51 4.09 3.54 14.29
CA ASP A 51 3.51 2.99 13.05
C ASP A 51 2.79 1.65 13.32
N ASP A 52 3.31 0.81 14.22
CA ASP A 52 2.63 -0.39 14.69
C ASP A 52 1.27 -0.05 15.32
N ALA A 53 1.23 0.96 16.19
CA ALA A 53 -0.01 1.45 16.80
C ALA A 53 -1.02 1.97 15.75
N ARG A 54 -0.55 2.78 14.79
CA ARG A 54 -1.40 3.32 13.71
C ARG A 54 -2.00 2.23 12.82
N VAL A 55 -1.20 1.22 12.48
CA VAL A 55 -1.68 0.08 11.66
C VAL A 55 -2.71 -0.73 12.43
N ARG A 56 -2.46 -1.04 13.71
CA ARG A 56 -3.42 -1.74 14.56
C ARG A 56 -4.76 -1.02 14.64
N ASP A 57 -4.74 0.28 14.93
CA ASP A 57 -5.95 1.10 15.03
C ASP A 57 -6.72 1.15 13.70
N ALA A 58 -5.99 1.22 12.57
CA ALA A 58 -6.59 1.22 11.25
C ALA A 58 -7.26 -0.12 10.90
N VAL A 59 -6.56 -1.24 11.13
CA VAL A 59 -7.09 -2.58 10.92
C VAL A 59 -8.33 -2.82 11.78
N GLU A 60 -8.24 -2.49 13.07
CA GLU A 60 -9.35 -2.68 14.01
C GLU A 60 -10.58 -1.89 13.59
N ARG A 61 -10.41 -0.63 13.19
CA ARG A 61 -11.51 0.19 12.66
C ARG A 61 -12.17 -0.47 11.44
N GLU A 62 -11.41 -0.91 10.44
CA GLU A 62 -12.00 -1.46 9.21
C GLU A 62 -12.65 -2.84 9.42
N LEU A 63 -12.07 -3.70 10.26
CA LEU A 63 -12.67 -5.00 10.57
C LEU A 63 -13.91 -4.88 11.46
N ASN A 64 -13.93 -3.90 12.39
CA ASN A 64 -15.13 -3.56 13.15
C ASN A 64 -16.26 -3.05 12.23
N ARG A 65 -15.93 -2.25 11.19
CA ARG A 65 -16.92 -1.82 10.17
C ARG A 65 -17.48 -2.99 9.36
N LYS A 66 -16.72 -4.09 9.24
CA LYS A 66 -17.17 -5.35 8.62
C LYS A 66 -17.89 -6.28 9.60
N ALA A 67 -18.16 -5.82 10.83
CA ALA A 67 -18.79 -6.60 11.90
C ALA A 67 -18.04 -7.89 12.27
N MET A 68 -16.72 -7.94 12.06
CA MET A 68 -15.89 -9.07 12.47
C MET A 68 -15.49 -8.95 13.94
N LYS A 69 -15.52 -10.07 14.67
CA LYS A 69 -15.21 -10.10 16.10
C LYS A 69 -13.71 -10.27 16.34
N LYS A 70 -13.10 -9.32 17.06
CA LYS A 70 -11.74 -9.47 17.57
C LYS A 70 -11.73 -10.52 18.71
N VAL A 71 -10.89 -11.53 18.59
CA VAL A 71 -10.76 -12.65 19.55
C VAL A 71 -9.27 -12.92 19.84
N THR A 72 -9.00 -13.94 20.66
CA THR A 72 -7.62 -14.40 20.88
C THR A 72 -7.09 -15.12 19.63
N GLU A 73 -5.76 -15.15 19.44
CA GLU A 73 -5.14 -15.81 18.28
C GLU A 73 -5.49 -17.30 18.16
N THR A 74 -5.77 -17.98 19.27
CA THR A 74 -6.20 -19.38 19.30
C THR A 74 -7.64 -19.60 18.82
N GLU A 75 -8.49 -18.58 18.90
CA GLU A 75 -9.92 -18.65 18.58
C GLU A 75 -10.26 -18.00 17.23
N ALA A 76 -9.31 -17.32 16.61
CA ALA A 76 -9.53 -16.53 15.40
C ALA A 76 -9.63 -17.41 14.14
N ASP A 77 -10.57 -17.06 13.25
CA ASP A 77 -10.63 -17.67 11.92
C ASP A 77 -9.56 -17.06 10.98
N LEU A 78 -9.29 -15.76 11.14
CA LEU A 78 -8.28 -15.02 10.40
C LEU A 78 -7.22 -14.38 11.31
N LEU A 79 -5.96 -14.51 10.92
CA LEU A 79 -4.86 -13.78 11.52
C LEU A 79 -4.44 -12.61 10.62
N ILE A 80 -4.31 -11.43 11.23
CA ILE A 80 -3.85 -10.23 10.54
C ILE A 80 -2.38 -9.99 10.89
N SER A 81 -1.53 -9.91 9.87
CA SER A 81 -0.11 -9.57 10.03
C SER A 81 0.25 -8.39 9.12
N TRP A 82 1.27 -7.63 9.50
CA TRP A 82 1.81 -6.55 8.68
C TRP A 82 3.32 -6.42 8.82
N GLN A 83 3.92 -5.82 7.82
CA GLN A 83 5.33 -5.48 7.80
C GLN A 83 5.55 -4.21 6.99
N ILE A 84 6.56 -3.43 7.38
CA ILE A 84 7.08 -2.32 6.59
C ILE A 84 8.36 -2.83 5.94
N VAL A 85 8.32 -3.01 4.62
CA VAL A 85 9.43 -3.51 3.80
C VAL A 85 10.11 -2.32 3.14
N ALA A 86 11.44 -2.26 3.19
CA ALA A 86 12.19 -1.27 2.42
C ALA A 86 12.10 -1.62 0.92
N GLU A 87 11.66 -0.68 0.10
CA GLU A 87 11.64 -0.78 -1.35
C GLU A 87 12.58 0.28 -1.93
N GLU A 88 13.55 -0.16 -2.75
CA GLU A 88 14.46 0.74 -3.45
C GLU A 88 13.82 1.18 -4.76
N ARG A 89 13.61 2.50 -4.89
CA ARG A 89 13.08 3.12 -6.10
C ARG A 89 14.18 3.96 -6.75
N LEU A 90 14.42 3.70 -8.03
CA LEU A 90 15.27 4.55 -8.86
C LEU A 90 14.46 5.75 -9.34
N GLU A 91 14.90 6.93 -8.96
CA GLU A 91 14.30 8.19 -9.36
C GLU A 91 15.24 8.93 -10.31
N GLN A 92 14.74 9.28 -11.50
CA GLN A 92 15.47 10.18 -12.39
C GLN A 92 15.34 11.60 -11.85
N VAL A 93 16.47 12.25 -11.58
CA VAL A 93 16.49 13.59 -11.03
C VAL A 93 17.19 14.51 -12.03
N GLY A 94 16.55 15.62 -12.40
CA GLY A 94 17.15 16.61 -13.30
C GLY A 94 16.81 16.40 -14.79
N VAL A 95 17.66 16.94 -15.66
CA VAL A 95 17.42 17.04 -17.11
C VAL A 95 18.45 16.24 -17.89
N GLY A 96 17.98 15.44 -18.84
CA GLY A 96 18.83 14.83 -19.86
C GLY A 96 19.25 15.87 -20.89
N LEU A 97 20.47 15.76 -21.40
CA LEU A 97 21.00 16.66 -22.43
C LEU A 97 21.14 15.90 -23.74
N GLY A 98 20.59 16.46 -24.82
CA GLY A 98 20.68 15.88 -26.16
C GLY A 98 21.16 16.91 -27.18
N PHE A 99 22.02 16.46 -28.09
CA PHE A 99 22.50 17.25 -29.22
C PHE A 99 22.34 16.44 -30.50
N GLY A 100 21.79 17.06 -31.54
CA GLY A 100 21.62 16.44 -32.84
C GLY A 100 21.86 17.42 -33.97
N PHE A 101 22.26 16.88 -35.12
CA PHE A 101 22.50 17.62 -36.36
C PHE A 101 21.97 16.79 -37.53
N GLY A 102 21.30 17.46 -38.47
CA GLY A 102 20.74 16.82 -39.66
C GLY A 102 20.29 17.82 -40.70
N HIS A 103 20.13 17.35 -41.93
CA HIS A 103 19.63 18.14 -43.06
C HIS A 103 18.78 17.27 -44.00
N GLY A 104 17.61 17.76 -44.41
CA GLY A 104 16.65 16.98 -45.18
C GLY A 104 16.13 15.78 -44.40
N ASN A 105 16.08 14.60 -45.03
CA ASN A 105 15.57 13.36 -44.43
C ASN A 105 16.64 12.56 -43.66
N PHE A 106 17.84 13.11 -43.45
CA PHE A 106 18.93 12.45 -42.75
C PHE A 106 19.45 13.31 -41.59
N GLY A 107 19.58 12.71 -40.42
CA GLY A 107 20.08 13.38 -39.23
C GLY A 107 20.49 12.39 -38.15
N TRP A 108 21.50 12.78 -37.36
CA TRP A 108 22.07 11.99 -36.27
C TRP A 108 21.97 12.78 -34.97
N GLY A 109 21.75 12.09 -33.87
CA GLY A 109 21.67 12.69 -32.54
C GLY A 109 22.26 11.79 -31.47
N LEU A 110 22.78 12.43 -30.43
CA LEU A 110 23.26 11.80 -29.21
C LEU A 110 22.53 12.42 -28.02
N SER A 111 22.07 11.58 -27.10
CA SER A 111 21.42 12.02 -25.86
C SER A 111 22.03 11.34 -24.65
N SER A 112 22.26 12.10 -23.59
CA SER A 112 22.54 11.60 -22.25
C SER A 112 21.26 11.58 -21.43
N PRO A 113 20.88 10.45 -20.80
CA PRO A 113 19.76 10.41 -19.88
C PRO A 113 20.04 11.25 -18.62
N PRO A 114 18.98 11.68 -17.90
CA PRO A 114 19.13 12.34 -16.60
C PRO A 114 19.85 11.43 -15.59
N PRO A 115 20.58 11.99 -14.62
CA PRO A 115 21.16 11.20 -13.54
C PRO A 115 20.07 10.51 -12.71
N VAL A 116 20.38 9.31 -12.24
CA VAL A 116 19.48 8.48 -11.43
C VAL A 116 19.96 8.48 -9.99
N ARG A 117 19.05 8.62 -9.05
CA ARG A 117 19.30 8.47 -7.61
C ARG A 117 18.44 7.35 -7.05
N GLU A 118 19.01 6.60 -6.13
CA GLU A 118 18.31 5.57 -5.37
C GLU A 118 17.62 6.18 -4.14
N VAL A 119 16.35 5.85 -3.97
CA VAL A 119 15.52 6.28 -2.84
C VAL A 119 14.96 5.03 -2.17
N THR A 120 15.25 4.86 -0.88
CA THR A 120 14.63 3.81 -0.08
C THR A 120 13.31 4.33 0.48
N GLU A 121 12.21 3.71 0.09
CA GLU A 121 10.85 4.02 0.55
C GLU A 121 10.32 2.85 1.40
N GLY A 122 9.49 3.15 2.41
CA GLY A 122 8.90 2.14 3.28
C GLY A 122 7.54 1.70 2.75
N LYS A 123 7.41 0.42 2.41
CA LYS A 123 6.18 -0.19 1.91
C LYS A 123 5.45 -0.99 2.99
N LEU A 124 4.24 -0.56 3.32
CA LEU A 124 3.37 -1.31 4.21
C LEU A 124 2.72 -2.47 3.45
N VAL A 125 2.94 -3.68 3.94
CA VAL A 125 2.25 -4.89 3.47
C VAL A 125 1.39 -5.43 4.60
N VAL A 126 0.09 -5.58 4.37
CA VAL A 126 -0.89 -6.17 5.29
C VAL A 126 -1.41 -7.47 4.70
N ARG A 127 -1.47 -8.52 5.51
CA ARG A 127 -1.90 -9.86 5.11
C ARG A 127 -3.00 -10.37 6.02
N MET A 128 -3.99 -11.04 5.43
CA MET A 128 -4.95 -11.89 6.12
C MET A 128 -4.55 -13.34 5.87
N VAL A 129 -4.36 -14.09 6.95
CA VAL A 129 -3.91 -15.48 6.96
C VAL A 129 -5.04 -16.33 7.52
N ASP A 130 -5.40 -17.40 6.82
CA ASP A 130 -6.36 -18.37 7.34
C ASP A 130 -5.72 -19.16 8.48
N ARG A 131 -6.39 -19.20 9.64
CA ARG A 131 -5.81 -19.83 10.84
C ARG A 131 -5.62 -21.34 10.70
N THR A 132 -6.46 -22.01 9.91
CA THR A 132 -6.48 -23.47 9.81
C THR A 132 -5.40 -23.96 8.84
N THR A 133 -5.26 -23.27 7.71
CA THR A 133 -4.31 -23.64 6.64
C THR A 133 -2.97 -22.92 6.76
N GLU A 134 -2.90 -21.85 7.55
CA GLU A 134 -1.75 -20.94 7.64
C GLU A 134 -1.36 -20.27 6.31
N GLU A 135 -2.28 -20.28 5.33
CA GLU A 135 -2.06 -19.66 4.03
C GLU A 135 -2.53 -18.20 4.00
N VAL A 136 -1.83 -17.35 3.25
CA VAL A 136 -2.25 -15.98 2.99
C VAL A 136 -3.43 -16.02 2.01
N VAL A 137 -4.62 -15.65 2.49
CA VAL A 137 -5.84 -15.62 1.65
C VAL A 137 -6.07 -14.25 1.02
N TRP A 138 -5.46 -13.20 1.56
CA TRP A 138 -5.52 -11.85 1.02
C TRP A 138 -4.30 -11.03 1.45
N GLN A 139 -3.84 -10.16 0.57
CA GLN A 139 -2.75 -9.23 0.83
C GLN A 139 -3.05 -7.85 0.21
N ALA A 140 -2.62 -6.80 0.90
CA ALA A 140 -2.49 -5.46 0.35
C ALA A 140 -1.09 -4.94 0.55
N ALA A 141 -0.57 -4.21 -0.44
CA ALA A 141 0.69 -3.52 -0.37
C ALA A 141 0.55 -2.07 -0.84
N SER A 142 1.07 -1.12 -0.06
CA SER A 142 1.17 0.28 -0.49
C SER A 142 2.14 0.41 -1.66
N ARG A 143 1.88 1.38 -2.54
CA ARG A 143 2.79 1.77 -3.62
C ARG A 143 3.54 3.03 -3.23
#